data_AF-A0A6I0DRC5-F1
#
_entry.id   AF-A0A6I0DRC5-F1
#
_cell.length_a   1.000
_cell.length_b   1.000
_cell.length_c   1.000
_cell.angle_alpha   90.00
_cell.angle_beta   90.00
_cell.angle_gamma   90.00
#
_symmetry.space_group_name_H-M   'P 1'
#
loop_
_entity.id
_entity.type
_entity.pdbx_description
1 polymer ?
#
loop_
_entity_poly.entity_id
_entity_poly.type
_entity_poly.pdbx_seq_one_letter_code
_entity_poly.pdbx_strand_id
1 'polypeptide(L)'
;MTYSVRGFCRISARPALVALSLALLAGCANRQHVTVGALPDDYRTNHPITIAEREQVTDIPVAQADQKLSPMQRGIVQGAIVNYRRGGSGMLYVLVPSGTSNQAAAYRLSTEVSAMLRRGGIKANNIAIENYPVENPEAAAPIRISYYAMTAGTTPCGRWPDDLASTPENKHYANFGCASQNNLAAQIANPADLLGPRVMSPIDSDRTTERLNGDQGYVKMSPAQTDNWQEPRSKQAEY
;
A
#
# COMPACT_ATOMS: atom_id res chain seq x y z
N MET A 1 83.63 57.03 30.16
CA MET A 1 82.24 57.14 30.65
C MET A 1 81.31 56.82 29.49
N THR A 2 80.51 55.75 29.59
CA THR A 2 79.14 55.66 29.02
C THR A 2 78.52 54.36 29.55
N TYR A 3 77.57 54.48 30.49
CA TYR A 3 76.72 53.39 30.95
C TYR A 3 75.52 53.26 30.00
N SER A 4 75.28 52.04 29.51
CA SER A 4 74.10 51.71 28.69
C SER A 4 72.99 51.18 29.59
N VAL A 5 71.87 51.91 29.67
CA VAL A 5 70.70 51.54 30.45
C VAL A 5 69.73 50.78 29.55
N ARG A 6 69.53 49.48 29.81
CA ARG A 6 68.48 48.69 29.15
C ARG A 6 67.14 48.90 29.86
N GLY A 7 66.22 49.60 29.22
CA GLY A 7 64.83 49.75 29.68
C GLY A 7 64.05 48.46 29.54
N PHE A 8 63.44 48.00 30.64
CA PHE A 8 62.49 46.89 30.65
C PHE A 8 61.17 47.34 30.01
N CYS A 9 60.85 46.81 28.83
CA CYS A 9 59.55 47.01 28.20
C CYS A 9 58.52 46.09 28.87
N ARG A 10 57.57 46.66 29.61
CA ARG A 10 56.44 45.92 30.20
C ARG A 10 55.44 45.59 29.10
N ILE A 11 55.50 44.37 28.57
CA ILE A 11 54.53 43.87 27.60
C ILE A 11 53.21 43.61 28.33
N SER A 12 52.21 44.47 28.10
CA SER A 12 50.84 44.29 28.59
C SER A 12 50.22 43.07 27.92
N ALA A 13 49.78 42.08 28.71
CA ALA A 13 49.10 40.86 28.24
C ALA A 13 47.63 41.06 27.82
N ARG A 14 47.11 42.29 27.96
CA ARG A 14 45.71 42.64 27.66
C ARG A 14 45.29 42.50 26.17
N PRO A 15 46.11 42.82 25.15
CA PRO A 15 45.68 42.67 23.77
C PRO A 15 45.61 41.20 23.33
N ALA A 16 46.43 40.32 23.92
CA ALA A 16 46.41 38.89 23.63
C ALA A 16 45.12 38.20 24.13
N LEU A 17 44.62 38.60 25.31
CA LEU A 17 43.37 38.07 25.86
C LEU A 17 42.14 38.50 25.05
N VAL A 18 42.12 39.75 24.56
CA VAL A 18 41.04 40.25 23.71
C VAL A 18 41.02 39.51 22.37
N ALA A 19 42.18 39.32 21.74
CA ALA A 19 42.29 38.55 20.50
C ALA A 19 41.84 37.08 20.66
N LEU A 20 42.19 36.43 21.78
CA LEU A 20 41.77 35.06 22.06
C LEU A 20 40.25 34.96 22.29
N SER A 21 39.64 35.95 22.95
CA SER A 21 38.19 35.99 23.15
C SER A 21 37.41 36.18 21.84
N LEU A 22 37.90 37.04 20.93
CA LEU A 22 37.31 37.23 19.60
C LEU A 22 37.46 35.97 18.73
N ALA A 23 38.57 35.23 18.85
CA ALA A 23 38.77 33.96 18.15
C ALA A 23 37.83 32.86 18.67
N LEU A 24 37.57 32.82 19.98
CA LEU A 24 36.62 31.88 20.57
C LEU A 24 35.17 32.19 20.19
N LEU A 25 34.81 33.47 19.97
CA LEU A 25 33.47 33.85 19.49
C LEU A 25 33.26 33.62 17.98
N ALA A 26 34.33 33.64 17.16
CA ALA A 26 34.24 33.40 15.72
C ALA A 26 33.89 31.94 15.36
N GLY A 27 34.08 30.99 16.29
CA GLY A 27 33.76 29.57 16.08
C GLY A 27 32.27 29.23 16.06
N CYS A 28 31.39 30.11 16.56
CA CYS A 28 29.94 29.86 16.63
C CYS A 28 29.14 30.54 15.50
N ALA A 29 29.81 31.13 14.51
CA ALA A 29 29.15 31.91 13.46
C ALA A 29 28.85 31.12 12.17
N ASN A 30 29.16 29.82 12.10
CA ASN A 30 28.63 28.99 11.02
C ASN A 30 27.24 28.50 11.41
N ARG A 31 26.28 29.44 11.32
CA ARG A 31 24.86 29.15 11.41
C ARG A 31 24.57 28.17 10.30
N GLN A 32 24.23 26.95 10.71
CA GLN A 32 23.75 25.86 9.89
C GLN A 32 23.00 26.41 8.68
N HIS A 33 23.70 26.51 7.55
CA HIS A 33 23.02 26.60 6.28
C HIS A 33 22.50 25.18 6.08
N VAL A 34 21.34 24.90 6.69
CA VAL A 34 20.50 23.80 6.24
C VAL A 34 20.01 24.26 4.87
N THR A 35 20.88 24.15 3.86
CA THR A 35 20.42 23.95 2.51
C THR A 35 19.65 22.65 2.59
N VAL A 36 18.35 22.77 2.82
CA VAL A 36 17.41 21.75 2.36
C VAL A 36 17.54 21.75 0.85
N GLY A 37 18.62 21.12 0.35
CA GLY A 37 18.70 20.62 -1.01
C GLY A 37 17.71 19.47 -1.14
N ALA A 38 16.44 19.71 -0.77
CA ALA A 38 15.31 18.87 -1.05
C ALA A 38 15.01 19.04 -2.55
N LEU A 39 15.98 18.65 -3.38
CA LEU A 39 15.59 18.03 -4.64
C LEU A 39 15.04 16.68 -4.20
N PRO A 40 13.73 16.48 -4.39
CA PRO A 40 12.94 15.82 -3.38
C PRO A 40 13.25 14.33 -3.39
N ASP A 41 13.36 13.74 -2.20
CA ASP A 41 13.10 12.31 -2.02
C ASP A 41 11.60 12.07 -2.25
N ASP A 42 11.18 12.36 -3.48
CA ASP A 42 9.81 12.26 -3.91
C ASP A 42 9.59 10.81 -4.31
N TYR A 43 8.77 10.15 -3.52
CA TYR A 43 8.30 8.81 -3.78
C TYR A 43 7.72 8.67 -5.20
N ARG A 44 7.22 9.74 -5.81
CA ARG A 44 6.69 9.75 -7.19
C ARG A 44 7.78 9.53 -8.24
N THR A 45 9.01 9.92 -7.96
CA THR A 45 10.16 9.75 -8.87
C THR A 45 10.89 8.44 -8.57
N ASN A 46 11.12 8.13 -7.29
CA ASN A 46 11.91 6.96 -6.87
C ASN A 46 11.10 5.65 -6.87
N HIS A 47 9.80 5.72 -6.59
CA HIS A 47 8.90 4.57 -6.44
C HIS A 47 7.51 4.85 -7.04
N PRO A 48 7.42 5.15 -8.35
CA PRO A 48 6.14 5.39 -8.99
C PRO A 48 5.24 4.16 -8.87
N ILE A 49 3.96 4.40 -8.60
CA ILE A 49 2.95 3.35 -8.77
C ILE A 49 2.78 3.13 -10.26
N THR A 50 3.05 1.92 -10.69
CA THR A 50 2.88 1.47 -12.07
C THR A 50 1.64 0.61 -12.17
N ILE A 51 0.94 0.73 -13.29
CA ILE A 51 -0.21 -0.11 -13.60
C ILE A 51 0.24 -1.11 -14.65
N ALA A 52 0.03 -2.38 -14.35
CA ALA A 52 0.28 -3.47 -15.28
C ALA A 52 -0.85 -4.49 -15.18
N GLU A 53 -1.07 -5.22 -16.26
CA GLU A 53 -1.90 -6.42 -16.22
C GLU A 53 -1.09 -7.53 -15.52
N ARG A 54 -1.66 -8.09 -14.45
CA ARG A 54 -1.03 -9.17 -13.67
C ARG A 54 -2.01 -10.32 -13.53
N GLU A 55 -1.46 -11.53 -13.51
CA GLU A 55 -2.23 -12.74 -13.23
C GLU A 55 -2.71 -12.71 -11.77
N GLN A 56 -4.01 -12.95 -11.59
CA GLN A 56 -4.66 -13.09 -10.30
C GLN A 56 -5.03 -14.54 -10.12
N VAL A 57 -4.51 -15.12 -9.04
CA VAL A 57 -4.63 -16.56 -8.76
C VAL A 57 -5.37 -16.75 -7.45
N THR A 58 -6.38 -17.61 -7.45
CA THR A 58 -7.13 -18.00 -6.26
C THR A 58 -7.24 -19.52 -6.20
N ASP A 59 -6.65 -20.10 -5.17
CA ASP A 59 -6.65 -21.55 -4.97
C ASP A 59 -7.81 -21.96 -4.07
N ILE A 60 -8.53 -23.00 -4.51
CA ILE A 60 -9.64 -23.63 -3.80
C ILE A 60 -9.12 -24.97 -3.29
N PRO A 61 -8.96 -25.16 -1.97
CA PRO A 61 -8.50 -26.42 -1.41
C PRO A 61 -9.54 -27.51 -1.71
N VAL A 62 -9.10 -28.70 -2.13
CA VAL A 62 -10.00 -29.83 -2.44
C VAL A 62 -9.54 -31.07 -1.70
N ALA A 63 -10.43 -31.62 -0.86
CA ALA A 63 -10.20 -32.90 -0.22
C ALA A 63 -10.59 -34.07 -1.13
N GLN A 64 -9.97 -35.23 -0.89
CA GLN A 64 -10.22 -36.49 -1.60
C GLN A 64 -11.70 -36.89 -1.61
N ALA A 65 -12.35 -36.72 -0.46
CA ALA A 65 -13.73 -37.12 -0.23
C ALA A 65 -14.76 -36.04 -0.60
N ASP A 66 -14.32 -34.89 -1.13
CA ASP A 66 -15.25 -33.82 -1.48
C ASP A 66 -16.19 -34.26 -2.60
N GLN A 67 -17.49 -34.05 -2.34
CA GLN A 67 -18.57 -34.34 -3.29
C GLN A 67 -19.23 -33.06 -3.82
N LYS A 68 -19.20 -31.98 -3.04
CA LYS A 68 -19.81 -30.67 -3.35
C LYS A 68 -18.97 -29.56 -2.73
N LEU A 69 -19.12 -28.34 -3.25
CA LEU A 69 -18.42 -27.19 -2.67
C LEU A 69 -18.93 -26.89 -1.25
N SER A 70 -18.01 -26.95 -0.29
CA SER A 70 -18.24 -26.53 1.09
C SER A 70 -18.59 -25.04 1.15
N PRO A 71 -19.25 -24.56 2.23
CA PRO A 71 -19.52 -23.12 2.39
C PRO A 71 -18.27 -22.25 2.26
N MET A 72 -17.13 -22.73 2.76
CA MET A 72 -15.84 -22.04 2.67
C MET A 72 -15.34 -21.96 1.22
N GLN A 73 -15.34 -23.08 0.50
CA GLN A 73 -14.95 -23.11 -0.93
C GLN A 73 -15.87 -22.21 -1.77
N ARG A 74 -17.19 -22.20 -1.49
CA ARG A 74 -18.14 -21.28 -2.15
C ARG A 74 -17.83 -19.81 -1.88
N GLY A 75 -17.40 -19.47 -0.66
CA GLY A 75 -16.94 -18.13 -0.30
C GLY A 75 -15.71 -17.70 -1.12
N ILE A 76 -14.75 -18.60 -1.31
CA ILE A 76 -13.56 -18.36 -2.14
C ILE A 76 -13.96 -18.08 -3.59
N VAL A 77 -14.83 -18.92 -4.18
CA VAL A 77 -15.34 -18.73 -5.54
C VAL A 77 -16.11 -17.41 -5.67
N GLN A 78 -16.92 -17.06 -4.68
CA GLN A 78 -17.67 -15.80 -4.66
C GLN A 78 -16.72 -14.59 -4.62
N GLY A 79 -15.64 -14.66 -3.84
CA GLY A 79 -14.58 -13.64 -3.83
C GLY A 79 -13.93 -13.48 -5.20
N ALA A 80 -13.59 -14.59 -5.86
CA ALA A 80 -13.03 -14.58 -7.21
C ALA A 80 -13.99 -13.93 -8.23
N ILE A 81 -15.30 -14.22 -8.15
CA ILE A 81 -16.33 -13.59 -9.01
C ILE A 81 -16.35 -12.08 -8.81
N VAL A 82 -16.37 -11.61 -7.55
CA VAL A 82 -16.40 -10.18 -7.25
C VAL A 82 -15.15 -9.48 -7.77
N ASN A 83 -13.98 -10.08 -7.61
CA ASN A 83 -12.71 -9.51 -8.06
C ASN A 83 -12.61 -9.49 -9.59
N TYR A 84 -12.96 -10.58 -10.28
CA TYR A 84 -13.01 -10.62 -11.73
C TYR A 84 -13.96 -9.57 -12.31
N ARG A 85 -15.14 -9.38 -11.70
CA ARG A 85 -16.10 -8.37 -12.16
C ARG A 85 -15.65 -6.91 -11.93
N ARG A 86 -14.78 -6.67 -10.95
CA ARG A 86 -14.29 -5.33 -10.62
C ARG A 86 -13.16 -4.88 -11.54
N GLY A 87 -12.23 -5.77 -11.88
CA GLY A 87 -11.04 -5.41 -12.66
C GLY A 87 -10.43 -6.54 -13.49
N GLY A 88 -11.09 -7.70 -13.54
CA GLY A 88 -10.69 -8.81 -14.39
C GLY A 88 -10.98 -8.54 -15.85
N SER A 89 -10.10 -9.05 -16.70
CA SER A 89 -10.08 -8.85 -18.14
C SER A 89 -9.85 -10.22 -18.83
N GLY A 90 -10.41 -10.39 -20.03
CA GLY A 90 -10.17 -11.58 -20.85
C GLY A 90 -10.74 -12.89 -20.29
N MET A 91 -10.00 -13.98 -20.52
CA MET A 91 -10.37 -15.34 -20.11
C MET A 91 -10.11 -15.57 -18.62
N LEU A 92 -11.03 -16.30 -18.01
CA LEU A 92 -10.87 -16.89 -16.69
C LEU A 92 -10.68 -18.40 -16.87
N TYR A 93 -9.56 -18.87 -16.34
CA TYR A 93 -9.14 -20.27 -16.36
C TYR A 93 -9.47 -20.93 -15.02
N VAL A 94 -10.16 -22.06 -15.09
CA VAL A 94 -10.34 -22.99 -13.97
C VAL A 94 -9.38 -24.15 -14.21
N LEU A 95 -8.25 -24.11 -13.54
CA LEU A 95 -7.18 -25.09 -13.63
C LEU A 95 -7.46 -26.22 -12.64
N VAL A 96 -7.60 -27.43 -13.16
CA VAL A 96 -7.93 -28.63 -12.39
C VAL A 96 -6.69 -29.53 -12.30
N PRO A 97 -6.31 -30.00 -11.10
CA PRO A 97 -5.16 -30.87 -10.95
C PRO A 97 -5.41 -32.23 -11.62
N SER A 98 -4.34 -32.77 -12.20
CA SER A 98 -4.30 -34.12 -12.77
C SER A 98 -3.07 -34.88 -12.27
N GLY A 99 -3.17 -36.19 -12.20
CA GLY A 99 -2.15 -37.08 -11.64
C GLY A 99 -2.18 -37.22 -10.13
N THR A 100 -3.12 -36.56 -9.43
CA THR A 100 -3.26 -36.62 -7.96
C THR A 100 -4.37 -37.55 -7.52
N SER A 101 -4.27 -37.99 -6.26
CA SER A 101 -5.33 -38.76 -5.58
C SER A 101 -6.68 -38.03 -5.61
N ASN A 102 -6.71 -36.69 -5.48
CA ASN A 102 -7.97 -35.92 -5.45
C ASN A 102 -8.48 -35.52 -6.84
N GLN A 103 -7.85 -35.94 -7.94
CA GLN A 103 -8.22 -35.55 -9.30
C GLN A 103 -9.73 -35.77 -9.57
N ALA A 104 -10.28 -36.91 -9.15
CA ALA A 104 -11.70 -37.20 -9.37
C ALA A 104 -12.63 -36.24 -8.61
N ALA A 105 -12.27 -35.86 -7.39
CA ALA A 105 -13.00 -34.86 -6.62
C ALA A 105 -12.87 -33.47 -7.25
N ALA A 106 -11.66 -33.08 -7.63
CA ALA A 106 -11.38 -31.79 -8.24
C ALA A 106 -12.14 -31.62 -9.58
N TYR A 107 -12.19 -32.66 -10.41
CA TYR A 107 -12.97 -32.63 -11.65
C TYR A 107 -14.47 -32.47 -11.41
N ARG A 108 -15.05 -33.14 -10.40
CA ARG A 108 -16.46 -32.94 -10.04
C ARG A 108 -16.71 -31.51 -9.59
N LEU A 109 -15.88 -31.01 -8.67
CA LEU A 109 -16.03 -29.66 -8.14
C LEU A 109 -15.80 -28.57 -9.20
N SER A 110 -14.95 -28.80 -10.20
CA SER A 110 -14.71 -27.82 -11.26
C SER A 110 -15.98 -27.49 -12.06
N THR A 111 -16.88 -28.47 -12.23
CA THR A 111 -18.18 -28.26 -12.87
C THR A 111 -19.09 -27.36 -12.02
N GLU A 112 -19.07 -27.54 -10.70
CA GLU A 112 -19.83 -26.70 -9.76
C GLU A 112 -19.24 -25.27 -9.69
N VAL A 113 -17.91 -25.16 -9.70
CA VAL A 113 -17.19 -23.87 -9.79
C VAL A 113 -17.57 -23.14 -11.07
N SER A 114 -17.52 -23.79 -12.23
CA SER A 114 -17.93 -23.20 -13.51
C SER A 114 -19.40 -22.75 -13.50
N ALA A 115 -20.30 -23.56 -12.91
CA ALA A 115 -21.70 -23.18 -12.74
C ALA A 115 -21.88 -21.98 -11.81
N MET A 116 -21.08 -21.86 -10.75
CA MET A 116 -21.06 -20.68 -9.87
C MET A 116 -20.54 -19.43 -10.59
N LEU A 117 -19.44 -19.54 -11.33
CA LEU A 117 -18.86 -18.44 -12.11
C LEU A 117 -19.89 -17.88 -13.12
N ARG A 118 -20.58 -18.77 -13.83
CA ARG A 118 -21.66 -18.40 -14.76
C ARG A 118 -22.83 -17.71 -14.06
N ARG A 119 -23.31 -18.25 -12.93
CA ARG A 119 -24.36 -17.62 -12.10
C ARG A 119 -23.92 -16.27 -11.53
N GLY A 120 -22.62 -16.08 -11.32
CA GLY A 120 -22.00 -14.82 -10.90
C GLY A 120 -22.00 -13.72 -11.97
N GLY A 121 -22.39 -14.04 -13.20
CA GLY A 121 -22.46 -13.10 -14.33
C GLY A 121 -21.26 -13.18 -15.29
N ILE A 122 -20.37 -14.16 -15.13
CA ILE A 122 -19.25 -14.38 -16.04
C ILE A 122 -19.77 -15.12 -17.28
N LYS A 123 -19.50 -14.58 -18.48
CA LYS A 123 -19.96 -15.17 -19.74
C LYS A 123 -19.33 -16.56 -19.92
N ALA A 124 -20.11 -17.52 -20.41
CA ALA A 124 -19.61 -18.88 -20.63
C ALA A 124 -18.40 -18.92 -21.58
N ASN A 125 -18.40 -18.08 -22.62
CA ASN A 125 -17.28 -17.96 -23.56
C ASN A 125 -16.03 -17.34 -22.94
N ASN A 126 -16.11 -16.81 -21.72
CA ASN A 126 -14.98 -16.28 -20.97
C ASN A 126 -14.41 -17.28 -19.95
N ILE A 127 -14.95 -18.49 -19.87
CA ILE A 127 -14.52 -19.50 -18.89
C ILE A 127 -13.91 -20.66 -19.65
N ALA A 128 -12.63 -20.92 -19.38
CA ALA A 128 -11.91 -22.10 -19.85
C ALA A 128 -11.64 -23.02 -18.66
N ILE A 129 -11.84 -24.33 -18.84
CA ILE A 129 -11.44 -25.34 -17.85
C ILE A 129 -10.25 -26.09 -18.45
N GLU A 130 -9.12 -26.06 -17.77
CA GLU A 130 -7.90 -26.72 -18.22
C GLU A 130 -7.36 -27.62 -17.12
N ASN A 131 -6.56 -28.61 -17.50
CA ASN A 131 -5.91 -29.50 -16.54
C ASN A 131 -4.44 -29.12 -16.41
N TYR A 132 -3.89 -29.20 -15.20
CA TYR A 132 -2.47 -29.07 -14.97
C TYR A 132 -1.92 -30.35 -14.30
N PRO A 133 -0.75 -30.84 -14.73
CA PRO A 133 -0.14 -32.01 -14.12
C PRO A 133 0.48 -31.66 -12.77
N VAL A 134 0.41 -32.59 -11.82
CA VAL A 134 1.08 -32.49 -10.52
C VAL A 134 2.07 -33.65 -10.39
N GLU A 135 3.29 -33.33 -10.00
CA GLU A 135 4.38 -34.32 -9.92
C GLU A 135 4.17 -35.36 -8.81
N ASN A 136 3.57 -34.96 -7.68
CA ASN A 136 3.32 -35.84 -6.55
C ASN A 136 1.89 -36.40 -6.58
N PRO A 137 1.70 -37.72 -6.80
CA PRO A 137 0.38 -38.34 -6.86
C PRO A 137 -0.39 -38.33 -5.53
N GLU A 138 0.30 -38.28 -4.40
CA GLU A 138 -0.34 -38.28 -3.08
C GLU A 138 -0.74 -36.87 -2.61
N ALA A 139 -0.36 -35.82 -3.35
CA ALA A 139 -0.67 -34.45 -3.00
C ALA A 139 -2.18 -34.14 -3.16
N ALA A 140 -2.75 -33.45 -2.18
CA ALA A 140 -4.08 -32.86 -2.27
C ALA A 140 -4.00 -31.49 -2.97
N ALA A 141 -3.82 -31.50 -4.30
CA ALA A 141 -3.65 -30.28 -5.08
C ALA A 141 -4.98 -29.48 -5.19
N PRO A 142 -4.95 -28.14 -5.12
CA PRO A 142 -6.16 -27.32 -5.17
C PRO A 142 -6.71 -27.16 -6.60
N ILE A 143 -7.97 -26.72 -6.74
CA ILE A 143 -8.44 -26.14 -8.01
C ILE A 143 -7.98 -24.68 -8.02
N ARG A 144 -7.44 -24.21 -9.14
CA ARG A 144 -6.96 -22.83 -9.26
C ARG A 144 -7.85 -22.03 -10.22
N ILE A 145 -8.34 -20.89 -9.76
CA ILE A 145 -8.95 -19.88 -10.62
C ILE A 145 -7.86 -18.87 -10.99
N SER A 146 -7.57 -18.72 -12.28
CA SER A 146 -6.62 -17.75 -12.81
C SER A 146 -7.27 -16.83 -13.84
N TYR A 147 -6.97 -15.54 -13.78
CA TYR A 147 -7.37 -14.55 -14.78
C TYR A 147 -6.41 -13.36 -14.72
N TYR A 148 -6.38 -12.55 -15.78
CA TYR A 148 -5.61 -11.33 -15.78
C TYR A 148 -6.45 -10.14 -15.30
N ALA A 149 -5.85 -9.26 -14.52
CA ALA A 149 -6.48 -8.03 -14.05
C ALA A 149 -5.49 -6.87 -14.04
N MET A 150 -6.00 -5.67 -14.33
CA MET A 150 -5.23 -4.44 -14.12
C MET A 150 -4.92 -4.30 -12.64
N THR A 151 -3.64 -4.15 -12.32
CA THR A 151 -3.15 -4.12 -10.92
C THR A 151 -2.18 -2.95 -10.75
N ALA A 152 -2.40 -2.16 -9.71
CA ALA A 152 -1.46 -1.12 -9.28
C ALA A 152 -0.37 -1.76 -8.42
N GLY A 153 0.89 -1.40 -8.65
CA GLY A 153 2.00 -1.86 -7.82
C GLY A 153 3.29 -1.10 -8.10
N THR A 154 4.29 -1.32 -7.25
CA THR A 154 5.63 -0.76 -7.41
C THR A 154 6.61 -1.84 -7.87
N THR A 155 7.84 -1.44 -8.19
CA THR A 155 8.99 -2.37 -8.23
C THR A 155 9.11 -3.09 -6.89
N PRO A 156 9.60 -4.35 -6.86
CA PRO A 156 9.82 -5.07 -5.60
C PRO A 156 10.63 -4.24 -4.60
N CYS A 157 10.04 -4.01 -3.43
CA CYS A 157 10.70 -3.36 -2.29
C CYS A 157 11.56 -4.38 -1.51
N GLY A 158 12.45 -3.90 -0.64
CA GLY A 158 13.16 -4.78 0.31
C GLY A 158 14.68 -4.71 0.27
N ARG A 159 15.26 -3.65 -0.30
CA ARG A 159 16.70 -3.39 -0.20
C ARG A 159 16.96 -2.46 0.98
N TRP A 160 17.65 -2.92 2.01
CA TRP A 160 17.94 -2.14 3.23
C TRP A 160 19.45 -1.87 3.31
N PRO A 161 19.96 -0.87 2.56
CA PRO A 161 21.40 -0.62 2.50
C PRO A 161 21.97 -0.02 3.79
N ASP A 162 21.16 0.73 4.52
CA ASP A 162 21.54 1.47 5.73
C ASP A 162 20.67 1.07 6.93
N ASP A 163 21.17 1.31 8.14
CA ASP A 163 20.41 1.14 9.38
C ASP A 163 19.28 2.17 9.48
N LEU A 164 18.06 1.69 9.76
CA LEU A 164 16.86 2.51 9.94
C LEU A 164 16.97 3.52 11.09
N ALA A 165 17.79 3.22 12.11
CA ALA A 165 18.01 4.12 13.24
C ALA A 165 18.96 5.28 12.90
N SER A 166 19.72 5.18 11.80
CA SER A 166 20.72 6.18 11.41
C SER A 166 20.10 7.27 10.55
N THR A 167 19.47 8.26 11.20
CA THR A 167 18.82 9.40 10.52
C THR A 167 19.41 10.79 10.91
N PRO A 168 20.74 10.98 10.90
CA PRO A 168 21.34 12.26 11.33
C PRO A 168 20.89 13.46 10.49
N GLU A 169 20.48 13.25 9.23
CA GLU A 169 19.98 14.31 8.34
C GLU A 169 18.45 14.45 8.31
N ASN A 170 17.69 13.72 9.15
CA ASN A 170 16.22 13.68 9.15
C ASN A 170 15.60 13.37 7.78
N LYS A 171 16.25 12.51 6.99
CA LYS A 171 15.73 12.04 5.69
C LYS A 171 14.92 10.77 5.86
N HIS A 172 14.02 10.51 4.91
CA HIS A 172 13.35 9.22 4.86
C HIS A 172 14.36 8.10 4.62
N TYR A 173 14.08 6.93 5.20
CA TYR A 173 14.88 5.73 4.94
C TYR A 173 14.66 5.25 3.49
N ALA A 174 15.65 4.56 2.92
CA ALA A 174 15.68 4.21 1.49
C ALA A 174 14.40 3.52 0.95
N ASN A 175 13.72 2.70 1.76
CA ASN A 175 12.49 2.01 1.36
C ASN A 175 11.19 2.73 1.72
N PHE A 176 11.24 3.91 2.35
CA PHE A 176 10.03 4.59 2.85
C PHE A 176 9.03 4.87 1.72
N GLY A 177 9.51 5.40 0.60
CA GLY A 177 8.68 5.65 -0.58
C GLY A 177 8.13 4.36 -1.17
N CYS A 178 8.94 3.31 -1.28
CA CYS A 178 8.51 2.02 -1.82
C CYS A 178 7.43 1.37 -0.95
N ALA A 179 7.65 1.31 0.37
CA ALA A 179 6.71 0.74 1.32
C ALA A 179 5.38 1.51 1.33
N SER A 180 5.45 2.83 1.37
CA SER A 180 4.25 3.69 1.36
C SER A 180 3.46 3.54 0.06
N GLN A 181 4.14 3.53 -1.08
CA GLN A 181 3.52 3.40 -2.41
C GLN A 181 2.96 2.02 -2.67
N ASN A 182 3.63 0.97 -2.20
CA ASN A 182 3.12 -0.40 -2.29
C ASN A 182 1.85 -0.57 -1.43
N ASN A 183 1.85 -0.05 -0.21
CA ASN A 183 0.66 -0.06 0.65
C ASN A 183 -0.49 0.75 0.06
N LEU A 184 -0.21 1.90 -0.55
CA LEU A 184 -1.22 2.69 -1.25
C LEU A 184 -1.77 1.91 -2.47
N ALA A 185 -0.88 1.32 -3.27
CA ALA A 185 -1.25 0.49 -4.42
C ALA A 185 -2.15 -0.70 -4.03
N ALA A 186 -1.87 -1.35 -2.90
CA ALA A 186 -2.68 -2.45 -2.37
C ALA A 186 -4.07 -2.00 -1.88
N GLN A 187 -4.21 -0.75 -1.42
CA GLN A 187 -5.49 -0.19 -0.96
C GLN A 187 -6.35 0.39 -2.09
N ILE A 188 -5.77 0.60 -3.28
CA ILE A 188 -6.50 1.15 -4.42
C ILE A 188 -7.50 0.11 -4.94
N ALA A 189 -8.78 0.44 -4.81
CA ALA A 189 -9.87 -0.43 -5.25
C ALA A 189 -9.97 -0.58 -6.78
N ASN A 190 -9.58 0.45 -7.54
CA ASN A 190 -9.55 0.42 -9.01
C ASN A 190 -8.26 1.06 -9.53
N PRO A 191 -7.30 0.27 -10.04
CA PRO A 191 -6.04 0.78 -10.57
C PRO A 191 -6.19 1.78 -11.72
N ALA A 192 -7.27 1.71 -12.50
CA ALA A 192 -7.49 2.63 -13.63
C ALA A 192 -7.67 4.10 -13.20
N ASP A 193 -8.04 4.35 -11.93
CA ASP A 193 -8.23 5.71 -11.40
C ASP A 193 -6.92 6.52 -11.34
N LEU A 194 -5.77 5.84 -11.35
CA LEU A 194 -4.46 6.49 -11.41
C LEU A 194 -4.10 6.98 -12.82
N LEU A 195 -4.77 6.48 -13.87
CA LEU A 195 -4.57 6.96 -15.25
C LEU A 195 -5.39 8.20 -15.55
N GLY A 196 -6.51 8.39 -14.85
CA GLY A 196 -7.38 9.53 -15.05
C GLY A 196 -8.63 9.45 -14.17
N PRO A 197 -9.34 10.58 -14.04
CA PRO A 197 -10.60 10.61 -13.30
C PRO A 197 -11.64 9.73 -13.98
N ARG A 198 -12.45 9.03 -13.17
CA ARG A 198 -13.62 8.33 -13.68
C ARG A 198 -14.62 9.33 -14.28
N VAL A 199 -15.43 8.86 -15.23
CA VAL A 199 -16.58 9.63 -15.71
C VAL A 199 -17.48 9.94 -14.52
N MET A 200 -17.63 11.23 -14.23
CA MET A 200 -18.52 11.68 -13.17
C MET A 200 -19.97 11.44 -13.63
N SER A 201 -20.81 10.89 -12.74
CA SER A 201 -22.23 10.94 -12.98
C SER A 201 -22.70 12.40 -13.00
N PRO A 202 -23.76 12.71 -13.79
CA PRO A 202 -24.42 14.00 -13.70
C PRO A 202 -24.78 14.33 -12.25
N ILE A 203 -24.76 15.62 -11.91
CA ILE A 203 -25.20 16.08 -10.60
C ILE A 203 -26.63 15.60 -10.37
N ASP A 204 -26.82 14.85 -9.29
CA ASP A 204 -28.13 14.61 -8.71
C ASP A 204 -28.56 15.92 -8.05
N SER A 205 -29.40 16.67 -8.75
CA SER A 205 -29.86 18.00 -8.33
C SER A 205 -30.57 17.93 -6.99
N ASP A 206 -31.31 16.87 -6.71
CA ASP A 206 -32.13 16.75 -5.52
C ASP A 206 -31.24 16.52 -4.29
N ARG A 207 -30.33 15.54 -4.38
CA ARG A 207 -29.32 15.27 -3.34
C ARG A 207 -28.41 16.48 -3.09
N THR A 208 -28.10 17.23 -4.14
CA THR A 208 -27.18 18.38 -4.06
C THR A 208 -27.88 19.61 -3.49
N THR A 209 -29.13 19.86 -3.89
CA THR A 209 -30.02 20.88 -3.30
C THR A 209 -30.24 20.62 -1.82
N GLU A 210 -30.46 19.37 -1.42
CA GLU A 210 -30.61 18.99 -0.01
C GLU A 210 -29.34 19.25 0.81
N ARG A 211 -28.15 19.05 0.23
CA ARG A 211 -26.87 19.40 0.86
C ARG A 211 -26.59 20.90 0.88
N LEU A 212 -27.02 21.66 -0.13
CA LEU A 212 -26.75 23.10 -0.22
C LEU A 212 -27.73 23.94 0.62
N ASN A 213 -28.99 23.52 0.75
CA ASN A 213 -30.05 24.27 1.45
C ASN A 213 -30.04 24.03 2.97
N GLY A 214 -28.85 24.12 3.56
CA GLY A 214 -28.44 23.56 4.85
C GLY A 214 -29.13 23.99 6.14
N ASP A 215 -30.46 24.09 6.20
CA ASP A 215 -31.24 24.19 7.45
C ASP A 215 -32.27 23.06 7.64
N GLN A 216 -32.53 22.24 6.61
CA GLN A 216 -33.48 21.10 6.71
C GLN A 216 -32.84 19.72 6.41
N GLY A 217 -31.64 19.67 5.81
CA GLY A 217 -31.03 18.42 5.31
C GLY A 217 -29.82 17.88 6.09
N TYR A 218 -29.18 18.67 6.96
CA TYR A 218 -27.97 18.24 7.69
C TYR A 218 -28.23 17.38 8.93
N VAL A 219 -29.47 17.26 9.40
CA VAL A 219 -29.80 16.52 10.63
C VAL A 219 -29.75 14.99 10.44
N LYS A 220 -29.48 14.48 9.23
CA LYS A 220 -29.43 13.02 8.97
C LYS A 220 -28.03 12.43 8.85
N MET A 221 -26.96 13.23 8.75
CA MET A 221 -25.60 12.69 8.59
C MET A 221 -24.53 13.62 9.17
N SER A 222 -24.52 13.80 10.49
CA SER A 222 -23.28 14.13 11.21
C SER A 222 -22.88 12.93 12.07
N PRO A 223 -21.69 12.35 11.89
CA PRO A 223 -21.14 11.35 12.81
C PRO A 223 -20.97 11.89 14.24
N ALA A 224 -21.01 13.21 14.43
CA ALA A 224 -21.00 13.83 15.75
C ALA A 224 -22.36 13.78 16.47
N GLN A 225 -23.43 13.33 15.80
CA GLN A 225 -24.76 13.12 16.38
C GLN A 225 -25.15 11.64 16.47
N THR A 226 -24.28 10.70 16.11
CA THR A 226 -24.56 9.28 16.39
C THR A 226 -24.39 9.03 17.89
N ASP A 227 -25.32 8.27 18.49
CA ASP A 227 -25.36 7.98 19.94
C ASP A 227 -24.07 7.37 20.51
N ASN A 228 -23.16 6.92 19.64
CA ASN A 228 -21.88 6.30 19.99
C ASN A 228 -20.86 7.28 20.62
N TRP A 229 -21.05 8.59 20.49
CA TRP A 229 -20.09 9.61 20.97
C TRP A 229 -20.68 10.58 22.00
N GLN A 230 -21.80 10.21 22.64
CA GLN A 230 -22.45 11.07 23.65
C GLN A 230 -21.72 11.09 25.00
N GLU A 231 -20.84 10.12 25.27
CA GLU A 231 -20.09 10.13 26.52
C GLU A 231 -18.96 11.18 26.48
N PRO A 232 -18.89 12.10 27.47
CA PRO A 232 -17.77 13.02 27.57
C PRO A 232 -16.47 12.24 27.71
N ARG A 233 -15.39 12.65 27.01
CA ARG A 233 -14.07 11.99 26.99
C ARG A 233 -13.55 11.55 28.37
N SER A 234 -13.92 12.25 29.43
CA SER A 234 -13.57 11.89 30.81
C SER A 234 -14.12 10.53 31.27
N LYS A 235 -15.21 10.05 30.67
CA LYS A 235 -15.87 8.77 30.99
C LYS A 235 -15.33 7.59 30.18
N GLN A 236 -14.78 7.84 29.00
CA GLN A 236 -14.21 6.80 28.12
C GLN A 236 -12.88 6.21 28.63
N ALA A 237 -12.24 6.87 29.60
CA ALA A 237 -10.98 6.41 30.22
C ALA A 237 -11.18 5.48 31.42
N GLU A 238 -12.43 5.18 31.80
CA GLU A 238 -12.77 4.30 32.93
C GLU A 238 -13.04 2.83 32.50
N TYR A 239 -12.77 2.47 31.23
CA TYR A 239 -12.91 1.11 30.69
C TYR A 239 -11.56 0.41 30.46
#